data_AF-A0A1S1HID5-F1
#
_entry.id   AF-A0A1S1HID5-F1
#
_cell.length_a   1.000
_cell.length_b   1.000
_cell.length_c   1.000
_cell.angle_alpha   90.00
_cell.angle_beta   90.00
_cell.angle_gamma   90.00
#
_symmetry.space_group_name_H-M   'P 1'
#
loop_
_entity.id
_entity.type
_entity.pdbx_description
1 polymer ?
#
loop_
_entity_poly.entity_id
_entity_poly.type
_entity_poly.pdbx_seq_one_letter_code
_entity_poly.pdbx_strand_id
1 'polypeptide(L)'
;MKSVLKRPCNECPWRRNHPAGWLGGYRPEDFTQQIQFDGPPLPCHKTIPGDGSDARAMCAGALIFMRNCAKGAHHPDYGDALETIEPDSETVFQWSQEFLDHHNNPQTWIERIRGQVKNRR
;
A
#
# COMPACT_ATOMS: atom_id res chain seq x y z
N MET A 1 -18.07 10.83 -1.80
CA MET A 1 -16.83 10.12 -1.43
C MET A 1 -16.46 9.12 -2.53
N LYS A 2 -15.17 9.00 -2.90
CA LYS A 2 -14.72 7.95 -3.84
C LYS A 2 -14.96 6.57 -3.22
N SER A 3 -15.23 5.56 -4.04
CA SER A 3 -15.44 4.20 -3.53
C SER A 3 -14.18 3.68 -2.81
N VAL A 4 -14.37 2.84 -1.79
CA VAL A 4 -13.24 2.23 -1.05
C VAL A 4 -13.24 0.73 -1.34
N LEU A 5 -12.15 0.24 -1.93
CA LEU A 5 -11.93 -1.19 -2.05
C LEU A 5 -11.69 -1.78 -0.65
N LYS A 6 -12.19 -3.00 -0.38
CA LYS A 6 -12.03 -3.64 0.94
C LYS A 6 -10.71 -4.40 1.12
N ARG A 7 -9.97 -4.61 0.04
CA ARG A 7 -8.72 -5.37 0.01
C ARG A 7 -7.69 -4.65 -0.86
N PRO A 8 -6.39 -4.74 -0.55
CA PRO A 8 -5.36 -4.20 -1.41
C PRO A 8 -5.43 -4.89 -2.79
N CYS A 9 -5.25 -4.13 -3.87
CA CYS A 9 -5.16 -4.72 -5.20
C CYS A 9 -3.93 -5.64 -5.33
N ASN A 10 -3.92 -6.50 -6.33
CA ASN A 10 -2.84 -7.47 -6.54
C ASN A 10 -1.46 -6.82 -6.76
N GLU A 11 -1.41 -5.58 -7.24
CA GLU A 11 -0.21 -4.77 -7.49
C GLU A 11 0.03 -3.70 -6.41
N CYS A 12 -0.65 -3.79 -5.26
CA CYS A 12 -0.53 -2.76 -4.22
C CYS A 12 0.84 -2.80 -3.52
N PRO A 13 1.56 -1.66 -3.46
CA PRO A 13 2.90 -1.61 -2.84
C PRO A 13 2.85 -1.89 -1.34
N TRP A 14 1.72 -1.60 -0.68
CA TRP A 14 1.55 -1.86 0.76
C TRP A 14 1.45 -3.35 1.12
N ARG A 15 1.37 -4.27 0.14
CA ARG A 15 1.30 -5.71 0.42
C ARG A 15 2.67 -6.27 0.79
N ARG A 16 2.71 -7.12 1.82
CA ARG A 16 3.95 -7.82 2.26
C ARG A 16 4.58 -8.70 1.18
N ASN A 17 3.79 -9.15 0.21
CA ASN A 17 4.26 -9.98 -0.90
C ASN A 17 4.49 -9.20 -2.21
N HIS A 18 4.31 -7.88 -2.21
CA HIS A 18 4.63 -7.04 -3.35
C HIS A 18 6.12 -7.16 -3.72
N PRO A 19 6.51 -7.10 -5.00
CA PRO A 19 7.92 -7.04 -5.39
C PRO A 19 8.66 -5.87 -4.72
N ALA A 20 9.69 -6.18 -3.96
CA ALA A 20 10.51 -5.16 -3.30
C ALA A 20 11.16 -4.23 -4.33
N GLY A 21 11.19 -2.92 -4.05
CA GLY A 21 11.71 -1.89 -4.93
C GLY A 21 10.85 -1.53 -6.16
N TRP A 22 9.75 -2.23 -6.44
CA TRP A 22 8.93 -1.97 -7.63
C TRP A 22 7.86 -0.89 -7.43
N LEU A 23 8.29 0.35 -7.17
CA LEU A 23 7.40 1.44 -6.75
C LEU A 23 7.02 2.44 -7.85
N GLY A 24 7.23 2.10 -9.12
CA GLY A 24 6.88 2.99 -10.24
C GLY A 24 7.74 4.26 -10.32
N GLY A 25 8.99 4.20 -9.83
CA GLY A 25 9.94 5.31 -9.83
C GLY A 25 9.91 6.19 -8.57
N TYR A 26 8.93 6.00 -7.69
CA TYR A 26 8.85 6.69 -6.40
C TYR A 26 9.76 6.06 -5.36
N ARG A 27 10.21 6.86 -4.39
CA ARG A 27 10.98 6.36 -3.25
C ARG A 27 10.06 5.73 -2.22
N PRO A 28 10.50 4.69 -1.48
CA PRO A 28 9.69 4.12 -0.41
C PRO A 28 9.28 5.16 0.65
N GLU A 29 10.15 6.12 0.92
CA GLU A 29 9.89 7.19 1.89
C GLU A 29 8.67 8.04 1.49
N ASP A 30 8.48 8.31 0.18
CA ASP A 30 7.38 9.14 -0.32
C ASP A 30 6.01 8.56 0.08
N PHE A 31 5.86 7.24 0.01
CA PHE A 31 4.64 6.54 0.43
C PHE A 31 4.38 6.70 1.94
N THR A 32 5.40 6.45 2.75
CA THR A 32 5.27 6.52 4.22
C THR A 32 5.02 7.95 4.70
N GLN A 33 5.70 8.94 4.11
CA GLN A 33 5.50 10.35 4.44
C GLN A 33 4.09 10.82 4.07
N GLN A 34 3.60 10.44 2.88
CA GLN A 34 2.24 10.79 2.46
C GLN A 34 1.17 10.29 3.44
N ILE A 35 1.37 9.11 4.04
CA ILE A 35 0.45 8.58 5.05
C ILE A 35 0.65 9.22 6.43
N GLN A 36 1.89 9.35 6.89
CA GLN A 36 2.18 9.86 8.23
C GLN A 36 1.77 11.33 8.39
N PHE A 37 1.92 12.13 7.33
CA PHE A 37 1.65 13.57 7.35
C PHE A 37 0.29 13.95 6.74
N ASP A 38 -0.66 13.00 6.65
CA ASP A 38 -2.01 13.23 6.11
C ASP A 38 -2.01 13.95 4.75
N GLY A 39 -1.11 13.53 3.86
CA GLY A 39 -1.09 13.99 2.48
C GLY A 39 -2.37 13.57 1.72
N PRO A 40 -2.53 14.00 0.45
CA PRO A 40 -3.73 13.71 -0.31
C PRO A 40 -4.06 12.21 -0.37
N PRO A 41 -5.35 11.81 -0.34
CA PRO A 41 -5.77 10.42 -0.46
C PRO A 41 -5.14 9.71 -1.64
N LEU A 42 -4.45 8.61 -1.37
CA LEU A 42 -3.86 7.79 -2.42
C LEU A 42 -4.96 7.12 -3.26
N PRO A 43 -5.02 7.34 -4.59
CA PRO A 43 -5.91 6.60 -5.45
C PRO A 43 -5.45 5.14 -5.59
N CYS A 44 -6.38 4.22 -5.83
CA CYS A 44 -6.00 2.89 -6.28
C CYS A 44 -5.55 2.98 -7.74
N HIS A 45 -4.25 2.75 -8.00
CA HIS A 45 -3.67 2.85 -9.34
C HIS A 45 -4.31 1.90 -10.37
N LYS A 46 -4.90 0.77 -9.93
CA LYS A 46 -5.66 -0.16 -10.80
C LYS A 46 -7.01 0.38 -11.25
N THR A 47 -7.47 1.45 -10.63
CA THR A 47 -8.78 2.06 -10.90
C THR A 47 -8.68 3.41 -11.59
N ILE A 48 -7.45 3.85 -11.93
CA ILE A 48 -7.20 5.03 -12.77
C ILE A 48 -7.52 4.62 -14.21
N PRO A 49 -8.51 5.24 -14.86
CA PRO A 49 -8.79 4.96 -16.26
C PRO A 49 -7.72 5.57 -17.17
N GLY A 50 -7.46 4.94 -18.32
CA GLY A 50 -6.43 5.41 -19.27
C GLY A 50 -6.82 6.67 -20.07
N ASP A 51 -8.01 7.20 -19.85
CA ASP A 51 -8.55 8.40 -20.51
C ASP A 51 -8.20 9.71 -19.77
N GLY A 52 -7.42 9.62 -18.68
CA GLY A 52 -7.02 10.77 -17.87
C GLY A 52 -8.06 11.21 -16.84
N SER A 53 -9.16 10.48 -16.69
CA SER A 53 -10.12 10.71 -15.61
C SER A 53 -9.62 10.22 -14.25
N ASP A 54 -10.30 10.68 -13.20
CA ASP A 54 -9.99 10.35 -11.81
C ASP A 54 -10.12 8.85 -11.49
N ALA A 55 -9.29 8.39 -10.56
CA ALA A 55 -9.40 7.04 -10.01
C ALA A 55 -10.79 6.77 -9.43
N ARG A 56 -11.37 5.62 -9.78
CA ARG A 56 -12.70 5.22 -9.31
C ARG A 56 -12.73 4.85 -7.81
N ALA A 57 -11.58 4.52 -7.22
CA ALA A 57 -11.49 4.12 -5.83
C ALA A 57 -10.23 4.65 -5.11
N MET A 58 -10.34 4.76 -3.78
CA MET A 58 -9.20 4.98 -2.88
C MET A 58 -8.35 3.71 -2.71
N CYS A 59 -7.08 3.89 -2.36
CA CYS A 59 -6.14 2.81 -2.12
C CYS A 59 -6.44 2.10 -0.79
N ALA A 60 -7.07 0.92 -0.88
CA ALA A 60 -7.33 0.07 0.28
C ALA A 60 -6.06 -0.28 1.07
N GLY A 61 -4.94 -0.56 0.40
CA GLY A 61 -3.69 -0.91 1.10
C GLY A 61 -3.15 0.23 1.95
N ALA A 62 -3.27 1.48 1.49
CA ALA A 62 -2.90 2.66 2.26
C ALA A 62 -3.81 2.81 3.49
N LEU A 63 -5.13 2.67 3.31
CA LEU A 63 -6.09 2.76 4.40
C LEU A 63 -5.90 1.64 5.44
N ILE A 64 -5.67 0.40 5.00
CA ILE A 64 -5.34 -0.73 5.88
C ILE A 64 -4.04 -0.45 6.62
N PHE A 65 -3.01 0.06 5.95
CA PHE A 65 -1.75 0.43 6.59
C PHE A 65 -1.97 1.48 7.69
N MET A 66 -2.79 2.52 7.43
CA MET A 66 -3.20 3.50 8.45
C MET A 66 -3.90 2.85 9.64
N ARG A 67 -4.85 1.93 9.40
CA ARG A 67 -5.55 1.18 10.47
C ARG A 67 -4.57 0.30 11.26
N ASN A 68 -3.65 -0.37 10.59
CA ASN A 68 -2.65 -1.25 11.20
C ASN A 68 -1.71 -0.48 12.15
N CYS A 69 -1.30 0.74 11.78
CA CYS A 69 -0.44 1.59 12.61
C CYS A 69 -1.19 2.54 13.55
N ALA A 70 -2.51 2.36 13.70
CA ALA A 70 -3.40 3.21 14.48
C ALA A 70 -3.32 4.72 14.10
N LYS A 71 -2.99 5.02 12.84
CA LYS A 71 -2.98 6.38 12.29
C LYS A 71 -4.42 6.81 12.00
N GLY A 72 -4.93 7.77 12.79
CA GLY A 72 -6.14 8.50 12.44
C GLY A 72 -5.92 9.39 11.23
N ALA A 73 -6.98 9.83 10.57
CA ALA A 73 -6.89 10.78 9.48
C ALA A 73 -7.52 12.12 9.83
N HIS A 74 -6.79 13.20 9.56
CA HIS A 74 -7.32 14.56 9.65
C HIS A 74 -7.78 15.12 8.30
N HIS A 75 -7.42 14.47 7.18
CA HIS A 75 -7.92 14.86 5.86
C HIS A 75 -9.39 14.44 5.70
N PRO A 76 -10.29 15.34 5.24
CA PRO A 76 -11.73 15.07 5.18
C PRO A 76 -12.08 13.82 4.35
N ASP A 77 -11.39 13.62 3.23
CA ASP A 77 -11.63 12.47 2.36
C ASP A 77 -11.17 11.12 2.95
N TYR A 78 -10.29 11.11 3.96
CA TYR A 78 -9.86 9.86 4.59
C TYR A 78 -10.77 9.42 5.74
N GLY A 79 -11.45 10.35 6.43
CA GLY A 79 -12.22 10.07 7.64
C GLY A 79 -13.26 8.97 7.44
N ASP A 80 -14.24 9.25 6.58
CA ASP A 80 -15.29 8.28 6.21
C ASP A 80 -14.69 7.00 5.59
N ALA A 81 -13.58 7.11 4.84
CA ALA A 81 -12.97 5.97 4.20
C ALA A 81 -12.33 4.98 5.20
N LEU A 82 -11.67 5.48 6.23
CA LEU A 82 -11.03 4.66 7.28
C LEU A 82 -12.04 3.90 8.13
N GLU A 83 -13.24 4.44 8.35
CA GLU A 83 -14.31 3.74 9.06
C GLU A 83 -14.84 2.53 8.30
N THR A 84 -14.64 2.50 6.98
CA THR A 84 -15.14 1.42 6.13
C THR A 84 -14.15 0.26 5.97
N ILE A 85 -12.99 0.30 6.62
CA ILE A 85 -11.93 -0.70 6.40
C ILE A 85 -11.37 -1.25 7.72
N GLU A 86 -11.20 -2.57 7.71
CA GLU A 86 -10.64 -3.31 8.84
C GLU A 86 -9.11 -3.37 8.74
N PRO A 87 -8.39 -3.40 9.87
CA PRO A 87 -6.97 -3.71 9.88
C PRO A 87 -6.71 -5.13 9.35
N ASP A 88 -5.56 -5.30 8.70
CA ASP A 88 -5.08 -6.57 8.16
C ASP A 88 -3.54 -6.52 8.12
N SER A 89 -2.91 -6.90 9.23
CA SER A 89 -1.45 -6.95 9.36
C SER A 89 -0.85 -8.23 8.76
N GLU A 90 -1.67 -9.19 8.32
CA GLU A 90 -1.21 -10.40 7.63
C GLU A 90 -0.84 -10.11 6.18
N THR A 91 -1.67 -9.32 5.48
CA THR A 91 -1.46 -9.03 4.05
C THR A 91 -0.78 -7.69 3.79
N VAL A 92 -0.97 -6.70 4.66
CA VAL A 92 -0.43 -5.34 4.54
C VAL A 92 0.59 -5.08 5.65
N PHE A 93 1.63 -4.30 5.35
CA PHE A 93 2.62 -3.89 6.36
C PHE A 93 1.93 -3.20 7.56
N GLN A 94 2.50 -3.36 8.75
CA GLN A 94 1.98 -2.68 9.93
C GLN A 94 2.72 -1.39 10.22
N TRP A 95 4.06 -1.41 10.10
CA TRP A 95 4.90 -0.27 10.48
C TRP A 95 5.61 0.30 9.28
N SER A 96 5.87 1.61 9.32
CA SER A 96 6.62 2.28 8.24
C SER A 96 7.99 1.67 8.05
N GLN A 97 8.68 1.28 9.14
CA GLN A 97 9.97 0.61 9.06
C GLN A 97 9.87 -0.73 8.31
N GLU A 98 8.81 -1.52 8.48
CA GLU A 98 8.63 -2.78 7.74
C GLU A 98 8.52 -2.53 6.23
N PHE A 99 7.77 -1.49 5.84
CA PHE A 99 7.63 -1.08 4.45
C PHE A 99 8.99 -0.62 3.87
N LEU A 100 9.71 0.23 4.62
CA LEU A 100 11.02 0.74 4.20
C LEU A 100 12.05 -0.39 4.07
N ASP A 101 12.16 -1.27 5.06
CA ASP A 101 13.10 -2.40 5.06
C ASP A 101 12.84 -3.33 3.87
N HIS A 102 11.56 -3.61 3.58
CA HIS A 102 11.18 -4.44 2.43
C HIS A 102 11.56 -3.75 1.11
N HIS A 103 11.17 -2.49 0.91
CA HIS A 103 11.34 -1.83 -0.38
C HIS A 103 12.76 -1.31 -0.64
N ASN A 104 13.54 -1.00 0.40
CA ASN A 104 14.94 -0.61 0.27
C ASN A 104 15.90 -1.80 0.13
N ASN A 105 15.42 -3.04 0.26
CA ASN A 105 16.23 -4.24 0.11
C ASN A 105 15.67 -5.22 -0.95
N PRO A 106 15.67 -4.84 -2.24
CA PRO A 106 15.18 -5.70 -3.33
C PRO A 106 15.97 -7.01 -3.46
N GLN A 107 17.25 -7.01 -3.09
CA GLN A 107 18.10 -8.20 -3.18
C GLN A 107 17.62 -9.33 -2.25
N THR A 108 17.28 -9.00 -1.00
CA THR A 108 16.74 -9.98 -0.04
C THR A 108 15.44 -10.60 -0.56
N TRP A 109 14.57 -9.79 -1.18
CA TRP A 109 13.35 -10.29 -1.78
C TRP A 109 13.62 -11.26 -2.94
N ILE A 110 14.55 -10.92 -3.84
CA ILE A 110 14.94 -11.77 -4.98
C ILE A 110 15.45 -13.11 -4.49
N GLU A 111 16.31 -13.12 -3.47
CA GLU A 111 16.86 -14.33 -2.86
C GLU A 111 15.77 -15.20 -2.25
N ARG A 112 14.83 -14.60 -1.51
CA ARG A 112 13.65 -15.30 -0.96
C ARG A 112 12.84 -15.98 -2.05
N ILE A 113 12.49 -15.26 -3.12
CA ILE A 113 11.70 -15.82 -4.23
C ILE A 113 12.48 -16.93 -4.94
N ARG A 114 13.78 -16.77 -5.19
CA ARG A 114 14.65 -17.81 -5.76
C ARG A 114 14.64 -19.07 -4.90
N GLY A 115 14.71 -18.93 -3.57
CA GLY A 115 14.61 -20.05 -2.63
C GLY A 115 13.26 -20.77 -2.71
N GLN A 116 12.15 -20.02 -2.74
CA GLN A 116 10.80 -20.57 -2.87
C GLN A 116 10.61 -21.33 -4.19
N VAL A 117 11.12 -20.82 -5.31
CA VAL A 117 11.02 -21.49 -6.61
C VAL A 117 11.84 -22.78 -6.63
N LYS A 118 13.04 -22.78 -6.02
CA LYS A 118 13.87 -24.00 -5.91
C LYS A 118 13.19 -25.10 -5.08
N ASN A 119 12.53 -24.74 -3.98
CA ASN A 119 11.87 -25.70 -3.08
C ASN A 119 10.52 -26.23 -3.61
N ARG A 120 9.99 -25.68 -4.70
CA ARG A 120 8.74 -26.12 -5.34
C ARG A 120 8.96 -27.07 -6.53
N ARG A 121 10.23 -27.36 -6.87
CA ARG A 121 10.64 -28.34 -7.87
C ARG A 121 11.11 -29.61 -7.17
#